data_AF-A0A3A8X035-F1
#
_entry.id   AF-A0A3A8X035-F1
#
_cell.length_a   1.000
_cell.length_b   1.000
_cell.length_c   1.000
_cell.angle_alpha   90.00
_cell.angle_beta   90.00
_cell.angle_gamma   90.00
#
_symmetry.space_group_name_H-M   'P 1'
#
loop_
_entity.id
_entity.type
_entity.pdbx_description
1 polymer ?
#
loop_
_entity_poly.entity_id
_entity_poly.type
_entity_poly.pdbx_seq_one_letter_code
_entity_poly.pdbx_strand_id
1 'polypeptide(L)' 'MVKYRKKVVELILENPQITQDKIAGALAMSKNGVRYVMEKLKEKGLLMRKGSTKKGIWIINCEGLEGRNKWQEQ' A
#
# COMPACT_ATOMS: atom_id res chain seq x y z
N MET A 1 -7.31 6.90 12.87
CA MET A 1 -6.30 7.01 11.77
C MET A 1 -5.94 5.69 11.06
N VAL A 2 -6.42 4.51 11.49
CA VAL A 2 -6.07 3.18 10.91
C VAL A 2 -6.74 2.88 9.54
N LYS A 3 -7.78 3.65 9.17
CA LYS A 3 -8.72 3.33 8.08
C LYS A 3 -8.11 3.34 6.67
N TYR A 4 -7.07 4.16 6.44
CA TYR A 4 -6.52 4.39 5.09
C TYR A 4 -5.55 3.30 4.64
N ARG A 5 -4.85 2.64 5.57
CA ARG A 5 -3.90 1.57 5.19
C ARG A 5 -4.61 0.39 4.52
N LYS A 6 -5.75 -0.02 5.06
CA LYS A 6 -6.58 -1.10 4.50
C LYS A 6 -7.07 -0.73 3.09
N LYS A 7 -7.61 0.48 2.94
CA LYS A 7 -8.09 0.97 1.63
C LYS A 7 -6.99 1.07 0.57
N VAL A 8 -5.77 1.50 0.95
CA VAL A 8 -4.64 1.51 0.00
C VAL A 8 -4.30 0.10 -0.47
N VAL A 9 -4.33 -0.88 0.44
CA VAL A 9 -4.08 -2.29 0.08
C VAL A 9 -5.19 -2.83 -0.81
N GLU A 10 -6.47 -2.57 -0.50
CA GLU A 10 -7.62 -2.94 -1.34
C GLU A 10 -7.48 -2.37 -2.76
N LEU A 11 -7.17 -1.07 -2.91
CA LEU A 11 -6.96 -0.45 -4.21
C LEU A 11 -5.79 -1.06 -5.01
N ILE A 12 -4.73 -1.48 -4.32
CA ILE A 12 -3.59 -2.16 -4.95
C ILE A 12 -3.95 -3.59 -5.36
N LEU A 13 -4.79 -4.28 -4.58
CA LEU A 13 -5.29 -5.61 -4.91
C LEU A 13 -6.25 -5.56 -6.11
N GLU A 14 -7.14 -4.57 -6.15
CA GLU A 14 -8.05 -4.34 -7.28
C GLU A 14 -7.28 -3.89 -8.54
N ASN A 15 -6.26 -3.04 -8.36
CA ASN A 15 -5.45 -2.55 -9.45
C ASN A 15 -3.95 -2.53 -9.08
N PRO A 16 -3.22 -3.62 -9.37
CA PRO A 16 -1.78 -3.71 -9.15
C PRO A 16 -0.97 -2.66 -9.92
N GLN A 17 -1.52 -2.06 -10.97
CA GLN A 17 -0.86 -1.01 -11.76
C GLN A 17 -1.20 0.41 -11.28
N ILE A 18 -1.91 0.54 -10.16
CA ILE A 18 -2.33 1.85 -9.66
C ILE A 18 -1.11 2.71 -9.29
N THR A 19 -1.20 4.00 -9.64
CA THR A 19 -0.18 4.99 -9.29
C THR A 19 -0.52 5.68 -7.97
N GLN A 20 0.49 6.28 -7.34
CA GLN A 20 0.29 7.07 -6.10
C GLN A 20 -0.75 8.18 -6.28
N ASP A 21 -0.77 8.80 -7.46
CA ASP A 21 -1.70 9.88 -7.80
C ASP A 21 -3.15 9.39 -7.88
N LYS A 22 -3.38 8.21 -8.45
CA LYS A 22 -4.71 7.60 -8.50
C LYS A 22 -5.20 7.19 -7.11
N ILE A 23 -4.31 6.63 -6.27
CA ILE A 23 -4.65 6.31 -4.88
C ILE A 23 -5.01 7.60 -4.12
N ALA A 24 -4.23 8.67 -4.31
CA ALA A 24 -4.46 9.95 -3.66
C ALA A 24 -5.84 10.52 -4.02
N GLY A 25 -6.18 10.49 -5.31
CA GLY A 25 -7.51 10.90 -5.80
C GLY A 25 -8.63 10.03 -5.26
N ALA A 26 -8.48 8.70 -5.32
CA ALA A 26 -9.50 7.76 -4.85
C ALA A 26 -9.78 7.85 -3.34
N LEU A 27 -8.76 8.19 -2.55
CA LEU A 27 -8.88 8.31 -1.09
C LEU A 27 -9.06 9.76 -0.61
N ALA A 28 -9.16 10.72 -1.54
CA ALA A 28 -9.19 12.16 -1.26
C ALA A 28 -8.10 12.58 -0.26
N MET A 29 -6.88 12.06 -0.44
CA MET A 29 -5.75 12.27 0.46
C MET A 29 -4.58 12.94 -0.26
N SER A 30 -3.68 13.56 0.50
CA SER A 30 -2.48 14.14 -0.08
C SER A 30 -1.55 13.06 -0.65
N LYS A 31 -0.82 13.39 -1.73
CA LYS A 31 0.21 12.50 -2.29
C LYS A 31 1.22 12.06 -1.22
N ASN A 32 1.59 12.98 -0.31
CA ASN A 32 2.50 12.70 0.80
C ASN A 32 1.94 11.67 1.77
N GLY A 33 0.62 11.71 2.05
CA GLY A 33 -0.04 10.70 2.88
C GLY A 33 -0.03 9.31 2.23
N VAL A 34 -0.33 9.23 0.92
CA VAL A 34 -0.20 7.96 0.16
C VAL A 34 1.22 7.44 0.19
N ARG A 35 2.20 8.32 -0.07
CA ARG A 35 3.62 7.97 -0.07
C ARG A 35 4.04 7.38 1.26
N TYR A 36 3.67 8.03 2.37
CA TYR A 36 3.95 7.54 3.72
C TYR A 36 3.36 6.14 3.95
N VAL A 37 2.10 5.92 3.55
CA VAL A 37 1.47 4.61 3.69
C VAL A 37 2.18 3.55 2.84
N MET A 38 2.53 3.86 1.59
CA MET A 38 3.26 2.95 0.70
C MET A 38 4.67 2.64 1.21
N GLU A 39 5.40 3.63 1.71
CA GLU A 39 6.72 3.43 2.34
C GLU A 39 6.59 2.52 3.56
N LYS A 40 5.58 2.74 4.42
CA LYS A 40 5.32 1.85 5.55
C LYS A 40 4.94 0.43 5.13
N LEU A 41 4.27 0.23 4.00
CA LEU A 41 3.99 -1.11 3.47
C LEU A 41 5.26 -1.77 2.90
N LYS A 42 6.13 -1.00 2.24
CA LYS A 42 7.44 -1.48 1.76
C LYS A 42 8.37 -1.86 2.91
N GLU A 43 8.50 -1.01 3.92
CA GLU A 43 9.32 -1.27 5.13
C GLU A 43 8.89 -2.55 5.85
N LYS A 44 7.60 -2.90 5.78
CA LYS A 44 7.06 -4.12 6.36
C LYS A 44 7.26 -5.36 5.48
N GLY A 45 7.79 -5.21 4.27
CA GLY A 45 7.87 -6.30 3.28
C GLY A 45 6.53 -6.68 2.67
N LEU A 46 5.47 -5.89 2.91
CA LEU A 46 4.11 -6.16 2.43
C LEU A 46 3.88 -5.68 1.01
N LEU A 47 4.63 -4.67 0.54
CA LEU A 47 4.47 -4.08 -0.78
C LEU A 47 5.76 -4.19 -1.56
N MET A 48 5.73 -4.96 -2.64
CA MET A 48 6.85 -5.09 -3.58
C MET A 48 6.45 -4.60 -4.96
N ARG A 49 7.42 -4.04 -5.68
CA ARG A 49 7.24 -3.66 -7.08
C ARG A 49 7.89 -4.71 -7.96
N LYS A 50 7.10 -5.39 -8.79
CA LYS A 50 7.57 -6.41 -9.73
C LYS A 50 7.41 -5.91 -11.16
N GLY A 51 8.49 -5.97 -11.95
CA GLY A 51 8.49 -5.61 -13.37
C GLY A 51 9.28 -4.33 -13.72
N SER A 52 9.22 -3.95 -15.00
CA SER A 52 10.01 -2.84 -15.57
C SER A 52 9.53 -1.46 -15.11
N THR A 53 10.38 -0.44 -15.15
CA THR A 53 10.09 0.93 -14.68
C THR A 53 8.82 1.55 -15.26
N LYS A 54 8.38 1.14 -16.46
CA LYS A 54 7.14 1.61 -17.11
C LYS A 54 5.91 0.69 -16.98
N LYS A 55 6.09 -0.58 -16.63
CA LYS A 55 5.01 -1.59 -16.55
C LYS A 55 5.00 -2.37 -15.24
N GLY A 56 5.73 -1.87 -14.24
CA GLY A 56 5.87 -2.53 -12.95
C GLY A 56 4.56 -2.51 -12.20
N ILE A 57 4.17 -3.68 -11.69
CA ILE A 57 2.99 -3.88 -10.86
C ILE A 57 3.38 -3.89 -9.39
N TRP A 58 2.46 -3.46 -8.55
CA TRP A 58 2.52 -3.58 -7.10
C TRP A 58 1.96 -4.93 -6.70
N ILE A 59 2.74 -5.70 -5.94
CA ILE A 59 2.34 -6.99 -5.41
C ILE A 59 2.33 -6.87 -3.89
N ILE A 60 1.22 -7.28 -3.30
CA ILE A 60 1.09 -7.40 -1.86
C ILE A 60 1.59 -8.79 -1.47
N ASN A 61 2.65 -8.87 -0.66
CA ASN A 61 3.03 -10.13 -0.03
C ASN A 61 2.15 -10.34 1.20
N CYS A 62 1.19 -11.25 1.11
CA CYS A 62 0.29 -11.62 2.20
C CYS A 62 1.02 -12.30 3.36
N GLU A 63 2.20 -12.90 3.15
CA GLU A 63 2.98 -13.57 4.22
C GLU A 63 3.34 -12.62 5.37
N GLY A 64 3.47 -11.32 5.12
CA GLY A 64 3.78 -10.35 6.17
C GLY A 64 2.56 -9.91 7.00
N LEU A 65 1.33 -10.29 6.62
CA LEU A 65 0.11 -9.91 7.34
C LEU A 65 -0.12 -10.78 8.58
N GLU A 66 0.40 -12.01 8.58
CA GLU A 66 0.25 -12.96 9.68
C GLU A 66 1.32 -12.82 10.78
N GLY A 67 2.44 -12.13 10.49
CA GLY A 67 3.61 -12.12 11.38
C GLY A 67 3.64 -11.10 12.51
N ARG A 68 2.68 -10.18 12.66
CA ARG A 68 2.70 -9.19 13.76
C ARG A 68 1.31 -8.82 14.26
N ASN A 69 0.81 -9.62 15.21
CA ASN A 69 -0.09 -9.18 16.28
C ASN A 69 0.55 -8.01 17.05
N LYS A 70 0.55 -6.80 16.46
CA LYS A 70 0.75 -5.49 17.11
C LYS A 70 0.16 -4.38 16.21
N TRP A 71 -1.14 -4.43 15.94
CA TRP A 71 -1.90 -3.28 15.40
C TRP A 71 -3.11 -2.88 16.26
N GLN A 72 -3.23 -3.46 17.46
CA GLN A 72 -4.07 -2.96 18.53
C GLN A 72 -3.24 -2.90 19.81
N GLU A 73 -2.49 -1.81 19.98
CA GLU A 73 -2.17 -1.23 21.29
C GLU A 73 -1.38 0.06 21.06
N GLN A 74 -2.13 1.15 20.88
CA GLN A 74 -2.01 2.35 21.71
C GLN A 74 -3.26 3.21 21.47
#